data_AF-A0AAV5KQ04-F1
#
_entry.id   AF-A0AAV5KQ04-F1
#
_cell.length_a   1.000
_cell.length_b   1.000
_cell.length_c   1.000
_cell.angle_alpha   90.00
_cell.angle_beta   90.00
_cell.angle_gamma   90.00
#
_symmetry.space_group_name_H-M   'P 1'
#
loop_
_entity.id
_entity.type
_entity.pdbx_description
1 polymer ?
#
loop_
_entity_poly.entity_id
_entity_poly.type
_entity_poly.pdbx_seq_one_letter_code
_entity_poly.pdbx_strand_id
1 'polypeptide(L)'
;MHLRYINFACSEKVERLPEALYNILNSENLSVTGCLNLKHLPESIGKLLNLRILVTNGCLALTHYPKNIRKLTSLRNVVGVIARADRNDDKEFSLADLGNLKHLRTVWMKVVGNSIDKDEAREAELRNVEELLIYLEGEAEEDDIKEALHPPPGIRFSFRDDYWLIPPGLR
;
A
#
# COMPACT_ATOMS: atom_id res chain seq x y z
N MET A 1 -12.43 6.63 17.14
CA MET A 1 -11.37 6.65 16.11
C MET A 1 -10.55 7.92 16.31
N HIS A 2 -9.27 7.80 16.65
CA HIS A 2 -8.34 8.94 16.63
C HIS A 2 -7.58 8.88 15.30
N LEU A 3 -8.11 9.57 14.29
CA LEU A 3 -7.44 9.74 13.00
C LEU A 3 -6.33 10.79 13.20
N ARG A 4 -5.05 10.42 13.06
CA ARG A 4 -3.94 11.36 13.13
C ARG A 4 -3.46 11.62 11.70
N TYR A 5 -3.90 12.74 11.14
CA TYR A 5 -3.41 13.22 9.85
C TYR A 5 -2.02 13.80 10.04
N ILE A 6 -1.04 13.23 9.35
CA ILE A 6 0.27 13.87 9.19
C ILE A 6 0.32 14.41 7.77
N ASN A 7 -0.34 15.54 7.58
CA ASN A 7 -0.44 16.18 6.29
C ASN A 7 0.83 17.01 6.02
N PHE A 8 1.67 16.56 5.08
CA PHE A 8 2.74 17.39 4.50
C PHE A 8 2.40 17.82 3.05
N ALA A 9 1.12 17.80 2.66
CA ALA A 9 0.69 18.26 1.34
C ALA A 9 1.27 19.65 1.07
N CYS A 10 1.88 19.79 -0.10
CA CYS A 10 2.62 20.97 -0.55
C CYS A 10 3.98 21.23 0.12
N SER A 11 4.55 20.31 0.89
CA SER A 11 5.92 20.48 1.36
C SER A 11 6.93 20.20 0.25
N GLU A 12 7.57 21.25 -0.24
CA GLU A 12 8.64 21.17 -1.24
C GLU A 12 9.94 20.52 -0.72
N LYS A 13 10.05 20.32 0.61
CA LYS A 13 11.31 19.96 1.27
C LYS A 13 11.32 18.59 1.96
N VAL A 14 10.15 17.96 2.14
CA VAL A 14 10.07 16.69 2.87
C VAL A 14 10.28 15.54 1.91
N GLU A 15 11.55 15.15 1.74
CA GLU A 15 11.91 13.97 0.95
C GLU A 15 11.82 12.66 1.73
N ARG A 16 11.88 12.75 3.07
CA ARG A 16 11.85 11.61 4.00
C ARG A 16 11.09 11.98 5.26
N LEU A 17 10.33 11.01 5.79
CA LEU A 17 9.69 11.15 7.10
C LEU A 17 10.71 10.85 8.22
N PRO A 18 10.83 11.69 9.26
CA PRO A 18 11.75 11.43 10.36
C PRO A 18 11.43 10.10 11.06
N GLU A 19 12.44 9.26 11.31
CA GLU A 19 12.26 7.98 12.03
C GLU A 19 11.61 8.17 13.41
N ALA A 20 11.92 9.30 14.07
CA ALA A 20 11.38 9.64 15.37
C ALA A 20 9.84 9.78 15.37
N LEU A 21 9.20 10.12 14.24
CA LEU A 21 7.74 10.18 14.16
C LEU A 21 7.14 8.84 14.56
N TYR A 22 7.73 7.73 14.11
CA TYR A 22 7.18 6.39 14.28
C TYR A 22 7.30 5.86 15.72
N ASN A 23 8.19 6.41 16.53
CA ASN A 23 8.32 6.04 17.95
C ASN A 23 7.29 6.75 18.84
N ILE A 24 6.65 7.82 18.35
CA ILE A 24 5.70 8.65 19.10
C ILE A 24 4.25 8.37 18.67
N LEU A 25 4.07 7.67 17.54
CA LEU A 25 2.78 7.38 16.95
C LEU A 25 2.21 6.07 17.51
N ASN A 26 1.39 6.16 18.55
CA ASN A 26 0.42 5.11 18.87
C ASN A 26 -0.84 5.25 17.99
N SER A 27 -0.65 5.52 16.70
CA SER A 27 -1.71 5.94 15.80
C SER A 27 -2.33 4.75 15.09
N GLU A 28 -3.65 4.61 15.22
CA GLU A 28 -4.42 3.65 14.43
C GLU A 28 -4.51 4.07 12.95
N ASN A 29 -4.17 5.31 12.61
CA ASN A 29 -4.34 5.83 11.26
C ASN A 29 -3.19 6.77 10.89
N LEU A 30 -2.61 6.56 9.71
CA LEU A 30 -1.53 7.36 9.13
C LEU A 30 -1.89 7.72 7.70
N SER A 31 -1.96 9.02 7.42
CA SER A 31 -2.17 9.55 6.09
C SER A 31 -1.10 10.58 5.78
N VAL A 32 -0.40 10.40 4.66
CA VAL A 32 0.61 11.32 4.10
C VAL A 32 0.28 11.71 2.66
N THR A 33 -1.00 11.81 2.33
CA THR A 33 -1.50 12.14 0.99
C THR A 33 -0.92 13.43 0.41
N GLY A 34 -0.59 13.44 -0.89
CA GLY A 34 -0.22 14.65 -1.62
C GLY A 34 1.18 15.18 -1.33
N CYS A 35 2.05 14.36 -0.73
CA CYS A 35 3.45 14.72 -0.47
C CYS A 35 4.29 14.51 -1.74
N LEU A 36 4.26 15.50 -2.65
CA LEU A 36 4.84 15.38 -4.00
C LEU A 36 6.33 15.05 -4.02
N ASN A 37 7.10 15.45 -3.00
CA ASN A 37 8.55 15.23 -2.92
C ASN A 37 8.96 14.09 -1.99
N LEU A 38 8.02 13.44 -1.30
CA LEU A 38 8.33 12.32 -0.41
C LEU A 38 8.83 11.14 -1.26
N LYS A 39 10.09 10.73 -1.08
CA LYS A 39 10.71 9.68 -1.91
C LYS A 39 10.60 8.28 -1.32
N HIS A 40 10.68 8.19 0.01
CA HIS A 40 10.72 6.92 0.73
C HIS A 40 9.96 7.00 2.06
N LEU A 41 9.22 5.95 2.40
CA LEU A 41 8.83 5.70 3.79
C LEU A 41 9.99 5.05 4.55
N PRO A 42 10.25 5.41 5.81
CA PRO A 42 11.32 4.79 6.59
C PRO A 42 10.94 3.37 7.03
N GLU A 43 11.96 2.52 7.19
CA GLU A 43 11.83 1.14 7.70
C GLU A 43 11.11 1.06 9.07
N SER A 44 11.20 2.13 9.86
CA SER A 44 10.53 2.27 11.15
C SER A 44 9.00 2.25 11.05
N ILE A 45 8.41 2.38 9.85
CA ILE A 45 6.96 2.24 9.68
C ILE A 45 6.44 0.93 10.26
N GLY A 46 7.21 -0.16 10.14
CA GLY A 46 6.86 -1.48 10.69
C GLY A 46 6.76 -1.54 12.22
N LYS A 47 7.10 -0.47 12.94
CA LYS A 47 6.89 -0.35 14.40
C LYS A 47 5.47 0.08 14.78
N LEU A 48 4.66 0.56 13.83
CA LEU A 48 3.30 1.02 14.06
C LEU A 48 2.31 -0.17 14.15
N LEU A 49 2.51 -1.08 15.10
CA LEU A 49 1.77 -2.36 15.16
C LEU A 49 0.25 -2.21 15.35
N ASN A 50 -0.20 -1.06 15.87
CA ASN A 50 -1.61 -0.73 16.03
C ASN A 50 -2.24 -0.03 14.81
N LEU A 51 -1.47 0.21 13.74
CA LEU A 51 -1.93 0.91 12.55
C LEU A 51 -3.01 0.10 11.84
N ARG A 52 -4.16 0.72 11.60
CA ARG A 52 -5.33 0.18 10.91
C ARG A 52 -5.53 0.79 9.52
N ILE A 53 -5.09 2.03 9.32
CA ILE A 53 -5.26 2.76 8.07
C ILE A 53 -3.93 3.37 7.65
N LEU A 54 -3.48 3.07 6.43
CA LEU A 54 -2.34 3.70 5.76
C LEU A 54 -2.78 4.32 4.43
N VAL A 55 -2.60 5.63 4.27
CA VAL A 55 -2.92 6.36 3.04
C VAL A 55 -1.70 7.14 2.56
N THR A 56 -1.28 6.90 1.32
CA THR A 56 -0.10 7.51 0.67
C THR A 56 -0.38 8.06 -0.73
N ASN A 57 -1.66 8.20 -1.10
CA ASN A 57 -2.08 8.68 -2.42
C ASN A 57 -1.51 10.05 -2.80
N GLY A 58 -1.29 10.25 -4.10
CA GLY A 58 -0.83 11.53 -4.64
C GLY A 58 0.59 11.92 -4.24
N CYS A 59 1.38 11.00 -3.67
CA CYS A 59 2.81 11.19 -3.43
C CYS A 59 3.61 10.77 -4.66
N LEU A 60 3.78 11.69 -5.62
CA LEU A 60 4.36 11.37 -6.92
C LEU A 60 5.80 10.85 -6.88
N ALA A 61 6.62 11.38 -5.98
CA ALA A 61 8.00 10.91 -5.82
C ALA A 61 8.12 9.63 -4.98
N LEU A 62 7.04 9.16 -4.34
CA LEU A 62 7.07 8.03 -3.41
C LEU A 62 7.00 6.72 -4.19
N THR A 63 8.16 6.29 -4.68
CA THR A 63 8.29 5.08 -5.50
C THR A 63 8.71 3.86 -4.70
N HIS A 64 9.19 4.03 -3.47
CA HIS A 64 9.72 2.92 -2.65
C HIS A 64 8.92 2.75 -1.36
N TYR A 65 8.39 1.55 -1.16
CA TYR A 65 7.69 1.13 0.05
C TYR A 65 8.50 0.05 0.75
N PRO A 66 8.90 0.22 2.02
CA PRO A 66 9.75 -0.73 2.69
C PRO A 66 9.00 -2.02 3.00
N LYS A 67 9.69 -3.16 2.88
CA LYS A 67 9.14 -4.49 3.19
C LYS A 67 8.60 -4.62 4.61
N ASN A 68 9.07 -3.78 5.54
CA ASN A 68 8.57 -3.75 6.91
C ASN A 68 7.07 -3.41 7.05
N ILE A 69 6.40 -2.91 6.00
CA ILE A 69 4.93 -2.77 5.99
C ILE A 69 4.23 -4.11 6.30
N ARG A 70 4.81 -5.24 5.90
CA ARG A 70 4.29 -6.59 6.19
C ARG A 70 4.12 -6.89 7.69
N LYS A 71 4.80 -6.14 8.57
CA LYS A 71 4.71 -6.29 10.04
C LYS A 71 3.46 -5.63 10.63
N LEU A 72 2.73 -4.85 9.86
CA LEU A 72 1.59 -4.05 10.31
C LEU A 72 0.30 -4.89 10.34
N THR A 73 0.30 -5.96 11.12
CA THR A 73 -0.75 -6.98 11.09
C THR A 73 -2.15 -6.47 11.46
N SER A 74 -2.24 -5.33 12.14
CA SER A 74 -3.52 -4.65 12.46
C SER A 74 -4.14 -3.87 11.29
N LEU A 75 -3.45 -3.76 10.14
CA LEU A 75 -3.91 -2.99 8.99
C LEU A 75 -5.23 -3.56 8.45
N ARG A 76 -6.14 -2.62 8.15
CA ARG A 76 -7.45 -2.88 7.56
C ARG A 76 -7.62 -2.17 6.23
N ASN A 77 -7.06 -0.98 6.09
CA ASN A 77 -7.18 -0.18 4.89
C ASN A 77 -5.80 0.30 4.44
N VAL A 78 -5.45 0.00 3.20
CA VAL A 78 -4.19 0.44 2.59
C VAL A 78 -4.51 1.07 1.25
N VAL A 79 -4.06 2.31 1.07
CA VAL A 79 -4.42 3.13 -0.09
C VAL A 79 -3.18 3.87 -0.60
N GLY A 80 -2.81 3.63 -1.86
CA GLY A 80 -1.73 4.32 -2.55
C GLY A 80 -0.37 3.65 -2.48
N VAL A 81 -0.30 2.46 -1.88
CA VAL A 81 0.96 1.70 -1.80
C VAL A 81 1.36 1.15 -3.16
N ILE A 82 2.66 1.00 -3.34
CA ILE A 82 3.23 0.28 -4.49
C ILE A 82 3.64 -1.10 -4.00
N ALA A 83 3.20 -2.14 -4.71
CA ALA A 83 3.58 -3.52 -4.47
C ALA A 83 4.29 -4.08 -5.72
N ARG A 84 5.47 -4.66 -5.53
CA ARG A 84 6.16 -5.42 -6.57
C ARG A 84 5.48 -6.76 -6.82
N ALA A 85 5.45 -7.19 -8.08
CA ALA A 85 4.90 -8.48 -8.49
C ALA A 85 5.93 -9.41 -9.18
N ASP A 86 7.20 -9.03 -9.24
CA ASP A 86 8.24 -9.73 -10.01
C ASP A 86 9.37 -10.35 -9.16
N ARG A 87 9.24 -10.38 -7.83
CA ARG A 87 10.28 -10.80 -6.87
C ARG A 87 11.66 -10.16 -7.06
N ASN A 88 11.79 -9.03 -7.78
CA ASN A 88 13.12 -8.57 -8.17
C ASN A 88 13.89 -7.79 -7.07
N ASP A 89 13.18 -7.36 -6.02
CA ASP A 89 13.75 -6.63 -4.89
C ASP A 89 13.18 -7.17 -3.58
N ASP A 90 14.06 -7.72 -2.73
CA ASP A 90 13.68 -8.32 -1.46
C ASP A 90 13.55 -7.31 -0.31
N LYS A 91 13.77 -6.01 -0.56
CA LYS A 91 13.65 -4.91 0.40
C LYS A 91 12.39 -4.07 0.17
N GLU A 92 11.79 -4.15 -1.00
CA GLU A 92 10.53 -3.48 -1.31
C GLU A 92 9.32 -4.32 -0.89
N PHE A 93 8.21 -3.63 -0.66
CA PHE A 93 6.92 -4.25 -0.40
C PHE A 93 6.42 -4.96 -1.65
N SER A 94 6.05 -6.22 -1.50
CA SER A 94 5.62 -7.12 -2.59
C SER A 94 4.17 -7.57 -2.44
N LEU A 95 3.63 -8.20 -3.47
CA LEU A 95 2.32 -8.86 -3.38
C LEU A 95 2.30 -9.95 -2.29
N ALA A 96 3.36 -10.76 -2.16
CA ALA A 96 3.45 -11.78 -1.11
C ALA A 96 3.38 -11.19 0.30
N ASP A 97 3.87 -9.96 0.49
CA ASP A 97 3.83 -9.30 1.80
C ASP A 97 2.41 -8.98 2.28
N LEU A 98 1.44 -8.82 1.36
CA LEU A 98 0.01 -8.68 1.69
C LEU A 98 -0.50 -9.91 2.45
N GLY A 99 0.09 -11.09 2.20
CA GLY A 99 -0.20 -12.33 2.90
C GLY A 99 -0.02 -12.23 4.41
N ASN A 100 0.80 -11.31 4.92
CA ASN A 100 0.96 -11.11 6.37
C ASN A 100 -0.14 -10.23 6.99
N LEU A 101 -0.89 -9.49 6.18
CA LEU A 101 -1.85 -8.48 6.59
C LEU A 101 -3.28 -9.07 6.62
N LYS A 102 -3.50 -10.00 7.55
CA LYS A 102 -4.71 -10.85 7.58
C LYS A 102 -6.04 -10.10 7.84
N HIS A 103 -6.00 -8.83 8.24
CA HIS A 103 -7.18 -8.03 8.56
C HIS A 103 -7.56 -7.00 7.48
N LEU A 104 -6.90 -7.03 6.31
CA LEU A 104 -7.21 -6.15 5.19
C LEU A 104 -8.66 -6.30 4.73
N ARG A 105 -9.30 -5.14 4.50
CA ARG A 105 -10.66 -4.96 3.96
C ARG A 105 -10.61 -4.18 2.66
N THR A 106 -9.86 -3.07 2.64
CA THR A 106 -9.70 -2.23 1.45
C THR A 106 -8.24 -2.16 1.06
N VAL A 107 -7.94 -2.51 -0.19
CA VAL A 107 -6.59 -2.47 -0.77
C VAL A 107 -6.64 -1.72 -2.08
N TRP A 108 -6.12 -0.51 -2.10
CA TRP A 108 -5.93 0.28 -3.31
C TRP A 108 -4.44 0.47 -3.53
N MET A 109 -3.90 -0.15 -4.57
CA MET A 109 -2.46 -0.20 -4.78
C MET A 109 -2.07 -0.08 -6.24
N LYS A 110 -0.84 0.36 -6.47
CA LYS A 110 -0.12 0.20 -7.71
C LYS A 110 0.63 -1.11 -7.69
N VAL A 111 0.51 -1.88 -8.76
CA VAL A 111 1.34 -3.04 -8.98
C VAL A 111 2.39 -2.69 -10.02
N VAL A 112 3.66 -2.96 -9.70
CA VAL A 112 4.81 -2.73 -10.58
C VAL A 112 5.63 -4.00 -10.73
N GLY A 113 6.43 -4.04 -11.80
CA GLY A 113 7.34 -5.13 -12.09
C GLY A 113 7.58 -5.25 -13.58
N ASN A 114 8.61 -6.00 -13.96
CA ASN A 114 8.85 -6.34 -15.37
C ASN A 114 7.94 -7.49 -15.85
N SER A 115 7.46 -8.30 -14.92
CA SER A 115 6.57 -9.43 -15.15
C SER A 115 5.75 -9.73 -13.89
N ILE A 116 4.79 -10.65 -13.99
CA ILE A 116 4.08 -11.18 -12.82
C ILE A 116 4.61 -12.56 -12.43
N ASP A 117 5.07 -12.69 -11.20
CA ASP A 117 5.33 -13.96 -10.54
C ASP A 117 4.00 -14.46 -9.93
N LYS A 118 3.41 -15.46 -10.59
CA LYS A 118 2.09 -15.98 -10.19
C LYS A 118 2.12 -16.62 -8.79
N ASP A 119 3.26 -17.11 -8.32
CA ASP A 119 3.37 -17.71 -6.99
C ASP A 119 3.47 -16.64 -5.90
N GLU A 120 4.21 -15.55 -6.14
CA GLU A 120 4.24 -14.37 -5.28
C GLU A 120 2.84 -13.74 -5.13
N ALA A 121 2.12 -13.59 -6.23
CA ALA A 121 0.76 -13.05 -6.20
C ALA A 121 -0.21 -13.94 -5.39
N ARG A 122 -0.08 -15.27 -5.47
CA ARG A 122 -0.90 -16.22 -4.70
C ARG A 122 -0.65 -16.13 -3.19
N GLU A 123 0.58 -15.81 -2.78
CA GLU A 123 0.95 -15.61 -1.38
C GLU A 123 0.25 -14.39 -0.74
N ALA A 124 -0.31 -13.47 -1.53
CA ALA A 124 -1.06 -12.32 -1.04
C ALA A 124 -2.28 -12.70 -0.18
N GLU A 125 -2.87 -13.88 -0.43
CA GLU A 125 -3.99 -14.47 0.32
C GLU A 125 -5.07 -13.45 0.76
N LEU A 126 -5.68 -12.74 -0.20
CA LEU A 126 -6.61 -11.62 0.04
C LEU A 126 -7.99 -12.02 0.61
N ARG A 127 -8.07 -13.09 1.42
CA ARG A 127 -9.30 -13.79 1.87
C ARG A 127 -10.37 -12.90 2.52
N ASN A 128 -9.94 -11.80 3.14
CA ASN A 128 -10.78 -10.91 3.94
C ASN A 128 -11.08 -9.57 3.26
N VAL A 129 -10.51 -9.34 2.07
CA VAL A 129 -10.66 -8.09 1.32
C VAL A 129 -12.07 -8.00 0.78
N GLU A 130 -12.68 -6.84 0.96
CA GLU A 130 -14.02 -6.48 0.48
C GLU A 130 -13.93 -5.59 -0.76
N GLU A 131 -12.84 -4.80 -0.86
CA GLU A 131 -12.58 -3.89 -1.96
C GLU A 131 -11.11 -3.91 -2.38
N LEU A 132 -10.87 -4.20 -3.65
CA LEU A 132 -9.57 -4.25 -4.29
C LEU A 132 -9.57 -3.31 -5.50
N LEU A 133 -8.67 -2.35 -5.52
CA LEU A 133 -8.44 -1.47 -6.66
C LEU A 133 -6.97 -1.56 -7.04
N ILE A 134 -6.71 -1.90 -8.29
CA ILE A 134 -5.36 -2.02 -8.81
C ILE A 134 -5.15 -0.98 -9.90
N TYR A 135 -4.04 -0.26 -9.79
CA TYR A 135 -3.46 0.50 -10.89
C TYR A 135 -2.24 -0.28 -11.39
N LEU A 136 -2.18 -0.49 -12.70
CA LEU A 136 -1.06 -1.18 -13.33
C LEU A 136 -0.11 -0.17 -13.94
N GLU A 137 1.19 -0.37 -13.68
CA GLU A 137 2.25 0.29 -14.43
C GLU A 137 3.28 -0.76 -14.85
N GLY A 138 3.61 -0.76 -16.13
CA GLY A 138 4.53 -1.74 -16.73
C GLY A 138 3.83 -2.62 -17.74
N GLU A 139 4.35 -3.83 -17.93
CA GLU A 139 3.94 -4.77 -18.98
C GLU A 139 2.95 -5.85 -18.49
N ALA A 140 2.59 -5.86 -17.20
CA ALA A 140 1.67 -6.84 -16.65
C ALA A 140 0.23 -6.63 -17.17
N GLU A 141 -0.41 -7.71 -17.61
CA GLU A 141 -1.79 -7.68 -18.09
C GLU A 141 -2.82 -7.81 -16.94
N GLU A 142 -3.97 -7.15 -17.08
CA GLU A 142 -5.05 -7.19 -16.07
C GLU A 142 -5.54 -8.61 -15.77
N ASP A 143 -5.72 -9.43 -16.80
CA ASP A 143 -6.23 -10.79 -16.68
C ASP A 143 -5.25 -11.70 -15.94
N ASP A 144 -3.94 -11.57 -16.21
CA ASP A 144 -2.89 -12.30 -15.50
C ASP A 144 -2.84 -11.94 -14.01
N ILE A 145 -2.93 -10.65 -13.69
CA ILE A 145 -2.96 -10.15 -12.29
C ILE A 145 -4.20 -10.68 -11.57
N LYS A 146 -5.35 -10.63 -12.22
CA LYS A 146 -6.62 -11.11 -11.68
C LYS A 146 -6.61 -12.62 -11.45
N GLU A 147 -6.06 -13.39 -12.39
CA GLU A 147 -5.92 -14.85 -12.25
C GLU A 147 -5.00 -15.19 -11.08
N ALA A 148 -3.85 -14.52 -10.98
CA ALA A 148 -2.82 -14.85 -10.01
C ALA A 148 -3.19 -14.45 -8.56
N LEU A 149 -3.77 -13.26 -8.36
CA LEU A 149 -4.20 -12.80 -7.03
C LEU A 149 -5.37 -13.61 -6.46
N HIS A 150 -6.15 -14.28 -7.31
CA HIS A 150 -7.31 -15.08 -6.95
C HIS A 150 -8.20 -14.39 -5.89
N PRO A 151 -8.76 -13.21 -6.20
CA PRO A 151 -9.53 -12.44 -5.22
C PRO A 151 -10.77 -13.21 -4.74
N PRO A 152 -11.24 -12.99 -3.49
CA PRO A 152 -12.44 -13.65 -3.00
C PRO A 152 -13.67 -13.36 -3.88
N PRO A 153 -14.64 -14.28 -3.95
CA PRO A 153 -15.86 -14.05 -4.70
C PRO A 153 -16.69 -12.92 -4.08
N GLY A 154 -17.32 -12.10 -4.93
CA GLY A 154 -18.26 -11.06 -4.50
C GLY A 154 -17.64 -9.74 -4.01
N ILE A 155 -16.31 -9.59 -4.08
CA ILE A 155 -15.64 -8.35 -3.72
C ILE A 155 -15.84 -7.27 -4.79
N ARG A 156 -15.66 -6.00 -4.40
CA ARG A 156 -15.52 -4.90 -5.36
C ARG A 156 -14.10 -4.92 -5.91
N PHE A 157 -13.94 -5.45 -7.12
CA PHE A 157 -12.64 -5.49 -7.80
C PHE A 157 -12.69 -4.70 -9.11
N SER A 158 -11.75 -3.76 -9.28
CA SER A 158 -11.60 -3.00 -10.53
C SER A 158 -10.14 -2.60 -10.78
N PHE A 159 -9.80 -2.48 -12.06
CA PHE A 159 -8.59 -1.79 -12.51
C PHE A 159 -8.89 -0.31 -12.81
N ARG A 160 -7.87 0.55 -12.69
CA ARG A 160 -7.96 1.97 -13.02
C ARG A 160 -6.64 2.48 -13.59
N ASP A 161 -6.74 3.43 -14.52
CA ASP A 161 -5.61 4.19 -15.05
C ASP A 161 -5.29 5.45 -14.22
N ASP A 162 -6.18 5.84 -13.32
CA ASP A 162 -6.09 7.09 -12.56
C ASP A 162 -5.69 6.82 -11.08
N TYR A 163 -4.50 7.31 -10.70
CA TYR A 163 -3.88 7.11 -9.39
C TYR A 163 -4.31 8.11 -8.31
N TRP A 164 -5.25 9.02 -8.60
CA TRP A 164 -5.59 10.16 -7.74
C TRP A 164 -6.76 9.92 -6.78
N LEU A 165 -7.48 8.79 -6.91
CA LEU A 165 -8.70 8.53 -6.15
C LEU A 165 -8.39 8.04 -4.73
N ILE A 166 -9.00 8.67 -3.72
CA ILE A 166 -9.04 8.21 -2.32
C ILE A 166 -10.44 7.64 -2.02
N PRO A 167 -10.59 6.52 -1.29
CA PRO A 167 -11.89 5.94 -0.97
C PRO A 167 -12.82 6.94 -0.27
N PRO A 168 -14.11 6.96 -0.60
CA PRO A 168 -15.10 7.68 0.18
C PRO A 168 -15.05 7.21 1.65
N GLY A 169 -14.84 8.12 2.60
CA GLY A 169 -14.70 7.80 4.03
C GLY A 169 -13.26 7.71 4.57
N LEU A 170 -12.24 7.80 3.70
CA LEU A 170 -10.84 7.97 4.08
C LEU A 170 -10.27 9.36 3.72
N ARG A 171 -11.14 10.29 3.32
CA ARG A 171 -10.83 11.72 3.12
C ARG A 171 -10.93 12.44 4.46
#